data_AF-A0A267DW34-F1
#
_entry.id   AF-A0A267DW34-F1
#
_cell.length_a   1.000
_cell.length_b   1.000
_cell.length_c   1.000
_cell.angle_alpha   90.00
_cell.angle_beta   90.00
_cell.angle_gamma   90.00
#
_symmetry.space_group_name_H-M   'P 1'
#
loop_
_entity.id
_entity.type
_entity.pdbx_description
1 polymer ?
#
loop_
_entity_poly.entity_id
_entity_poly.type
_entity_poly.pdbx_seq_one_letter_code
_entity_poly.pdbx_strand_id
1 'polypeptide(L)'
;KNWSPMWRLFWRHQLAICCAVRIGLIAYSYAHDALFEVKYTDIDYLVFNNASRHMLQGRSPYLESEYRYTPLIALVTLGNFLLHSGFGKFVFAAADVACGCLLAGLTSWPAAAAWLWNPIVLGVSSRGSAEPLILLCVLACLRCLLAGRFAACGLALGLSVHAKLYPVIYCPAICLHVWRTSASASQAVSRLIRLAICAALSFGAPLALFYHLYGNEFMSQAYLYHFGRLDPQHNFSVYFLPMRLLGPRILRAVSGLAFGLQAGSVLLFSWAVPHQDACWFFVTFGFVSLNKVITSQYFLWYLVFLPLLLYRLFPSSGRWLLCQLAIAWLLPQAVWLGLAYLLEFRRLPIVELVWLASLFVLLSNAWIAWRLFDAYRRRMQGDSEAKKRD
;
A
#
# COMPACT_ATOMS: atom_id res chain seq x y z
N LYS A 1 9.55 3.46 -23.47
CA LYS A 1 10.02 4.84 -23.74
C LYS A 1 11.49 4.77 -24.12
N ASN A 2 11.90 5.41 -25.22
CA ASN A 2 13.30 5.42 -25.68
C ASN A 2 14.11 6.41 -24.85
N TRP A 3 14.71 5.94 -23.76
CA TRP A 3 15.69 6.74 -23.01
C TRP A 3 17.00 6.80 -23.79
N SER A 4 17.73 7.92 -23.67
CA SER A 4 19.07 8.02 -24.25
C SER A 4 19.99 6.93 -23.66
N PRO A 5 21.05 6.51 -24.39
CA PRO A 5 22.02 5.55 -23.88
C PRO A 5 22.60 5.93 -22.51
N MET A 6 22.92 7.21 -22.32
CA MET A 6 23.41 7.76 -21.06
C MET A 6 22.40 7.59 -19.92
N TRP A 7 21.11 7.86 -20.16
CA TRP A 7 20.08 7.68 -19.13
C TRP A 7 19.81 6.20 -18.80
N ARG A 8 19.93 5.31 -19.79
CA ARG A 8 19.89 3.86 -19.54
C ARG A 8 21.06 3.43 -18.66
N LEU A 9 22.26 3.94 -18.91
CA LEU A 9 23.44 3.65 -18.10
C LEU A 9 23.26 4.16 -16.68
N PHE A 10 22.83 5.42 -16.51
CA PHE A 10 22.57 6.01 -15.19
C PHE A 10 21.53 5.20 -14.40
N TRP A 11 20.42 4.83 -15.02
CA TRP A 11 19.39 4.00 -14.38
C TRP A 11 19.91 2.63 -13.93
N ARG A 12 20.76 1.98 -14.75
CA ARG A 12 21.38 0.70 -14.36
C ARG A 12 22.27 0.84 -13.13
N HIS A 13 23.05 1.92 -13.04
CA HIS A 13 23.86 2.22 -11.85
C HIS A 13 22.99 2.50 -10.63
N GLN A 14 21.93 3.31 -10.80
CA GLN A 14 20.96 3.59 -9.74
C GLN A 14 20.35 2.30 -9.19
N LEU A 15 19.89 1.39 -10.06
CA LEU A 15 19.37 0.09 -9.65
C LEU A 15 20.42 -0.75 -8.90
N ALA A 16 21.65 -0.81 -9.41
CA ALA A 16 22.72 -1.57 -8.75
C ALA A 16 23.02 -1.05 -7.35
N ILE A 17 23.14 0.28 -7.19
CA ILE A 17 23.37 0.91 -5.88
C ILE A 17 22.15 0.71 -4.97
N CYS A 18 20.93 0.90 -5.48
CA CYS A 18 19.70 0.66 -4.72
C CYS A 18 19.59 -0.79 -4.20
N CYS A 19 20.00 -1.78 -5.01
CA CYS A 19 20.06 -3.17 -4.59
C CYS A 19 21.14 -3.38 -3.51
N ALA A 20 22.34 -2.83 -3.70
CA ALA A 20 23.41 -2.92 -2.72
C ALA A 20 23.02 -2.30 -1.37
N VAL A 21 22.36 -1.14 -1.37
CA VAL A 21 21.84 -0.49 -0.16
C VAL A 21 20.82 -1.38 0.54
N ARG A 22 19.87 -1.99 -0.19
CA ARG A 22 18.88 -2.91 0.41
C ARG A 22 19.53 -4.15 1.00
N ILE A 23 20.49 -4.75 0.31
CA ILE A 23 21.28 -5.89 0.83
C ILE A 23 22.02 -5.48 2.11
N GLY A 24 22.67 -4.30 2.10
CA GLY A 24 23.35 -3.75 3.27
C GLY A 24 22.40 -3.51 4.45
N LEU A 25 21.20 -2.98 4.20
CA LEU A 25 20.17 -2.79 5.23
C LEU A 25 19.63 -4.12 5.77
N ILE A 26 19.46 -5.13 4.93
CA ILE A 26 19.09 -6.47 5.37
C ILE A 26 20.18 -7.07 6.25
N ALA A 27 21.46 -6.96 5.87
CA ALA A 27 22.57 -7.40 6.71
C ALA A 27 22.62 -6.64 8.05
N TYR A 28 22.47 -5.30 7.99
CA TYR A 28 22.40 -4.44 9.17
C TYR A 28 21.26 -4.84 10.10
N SER A 29 20.10 -5.28 9.58
CA SER A 29 18.97 -5.68 10.41
C SER A 29 19.33 -6.76 11.43
N TYR A 30 20.18 -7.73 11.06
CA TYR A 30 20.60 -8.80 11.97
C TYR A 30 21.52 -8.27 13.08
N ALA A 31 22.46 -7.39 12.73
CA ALA A 31 23.32 -6.74 13.73
C ALA A 31 22.50 -5.83 14.66
N HIS A 32 21.56 -5.05 14.11
CA HIS A 32 20.69 -4.19 14.89
C HIS A 32 19.83 -4.99 15.88
N ASP A 33 19.20 -6.07 15.42
CA ASP A 33 18.36 -6.91 16.27
C ASP A 33 19.13 -7.60 17.40
N ALA A 34 20.44 -7.84 17.23
CA ALA A 34 21.30 -8.37 18.27
C ALA A 34 21.75 -7.31 19.30
N LEU A 35 21.90 -6.06 18.87
CA LEU A 35 22.51 -4.99 19.67
C LEU A 35 21.50 -4.07 20.38
N PHE A 36 20.31 -3.89 19.82
CA PHE A 36 19.34 -2.90 20.29
C PHE A 36 18.07 -3.57 20.84
N GLU A 37 17.43 -2.90 21.80
CA GLU A 37 16.15 -3.31 22.39
C GLU A 37 15.02 -3.19 21.37
N VAL A 38 14.90 -2.03 20.72
CA VAL A 38 13.94 -1.81 19.63
C VAL A 38 14.42 -2.56 18.39
N LYS A 39 13.64 -3.52 17.92
CA LYS A 39 14.02 -4.36 16.79
C LYS A 39 13.85 -3.65 15.45
N TYR A 40 14.82 -3.89 14.57
CA TYR A 40 14.75 -3.53 13.17
C TYR A 40 13.82 -4.47 12.43
N THR A 41 13.91 -5.79 12.62
CA THR A 41 13.01 -6.71 11.90
C THR A 41 11.55 -6.42 12.22
N ASP A 42 10.71 -6.41 11.18
CA ASP A 42 9.27 -6.27 11.32
C ASP A 42 8.70 -7.48 12.08
N ILE A 43 7.82 -7.25 13.04
CA ILE A 43 7.21 -8.34 13.80
C ILE A 43 6.40 -9.27 12.89
N ASP A 44 5.75 -8.73 11.86
CA ASP A 44 5.03 -9.53 10.86
C ASP A 44 5.97 -10.49 10.13
N TYR A 45 7.24 -10.14 9.93
CA TYR A 45 8.21 -11.03 9.31
C TYR A 45 8.47 -12.29 10.15
N LEU A 46 8.49 -12.14 11.48
CA LEU A 46 8.64 -13.26 12.40
C LEU A 46 7.39 -14.15 12.37
N VAL A 47 6.20 -13.54 12.33
CA VAL A 47 4.91 -14.23 12.19
C VAL A 47 4.88 -15.03 10.88
N PHE A 48 5.34 -14.47 9.76
CA PHE A 48 5.45 -15.21 8.49
C PHE A 48 6.39 -16.40 8.60
N ASN A 49 7.55 -16.20 9.24
CA ASN A 49 8.57 -17.22 9.42
C ASN A 49 8.10 -18.38 10.32
N ASN A 50 7.30 -18.09 11.34
CA ASN A 50 6.71 -19.13 12.18
C ASN A 50 5.59 -19.88 11.46
N ALA A 51 4.72 -19.16 10.75
CA ALA A 51 3.67 -19.77 9.93
C ALA A 51 4.26 -20.69 8.84
N SER A 52 5.34 -20.27 8.19
CA SER A 52 6.02 -21.10 7.19
C SER A 52 6.70 -22.32 7.81
N ARG A 53 7.21 -22.23 9.04
CA ARG A 53 7.70 -23.40 9.79
C ARG A 53 6.59 -24.43 10.02
N HIS A 54 5.38 -24.00 10.37
CA HIS A 54 4.24 -24.91 10.52
C HIS A 54 3.87 -25.58 9.19
N MET A 55 3.85 -24.82 8.09
CA MET A 55 3.62 -25.37 6.76
C MET A 55 4.66 -26.41 6.35
N LEU A 56 5.94 -26.19 6.67
CA LEU A 56 7.02 -27.14 6.40
C LEU A 56 6.83 -28.48 7.14
N GLN A 57 6.17 -28.44 8.30
CA GLN A 57 5.81 -29.62 9.10
C GLN A 57 4.50 -30.27 8.65
N GLY A 58 3.90 -29.84 7.53
CA GLY A 58 2.60 -30.31 7.05
C GLY A 58 1.42 -29.85 7.91
N ARG A 59 1.59 -28.78 8.70
CA ARG A 59 0.56 -28.23 9.59
C ARG A 59 0.01 -26.91 9.05
N SER A 60 -1.11 -26.46 9.62
CA SER A 60 -1.73 -25.18 9.30
C SER A 60 -0.81 -24.01 9.65
N PRO A 61 -0.62 -23.00 8.76
CA PRO A 61 0.11 -21.77 9.09
C PRO A 61 -0.56 -20.98 10.22
N TYR A 62 -1.85 -21.19 10.44
CA TYR A 62 -2.66 -20.49 11.44
C TYR A 62 -2.46 -21.02 12.87
N LEU A 63 -1.64 -22.06 13.06
CA LEU A 63 -1.10 -22.41 14.38
C LEU A 63 -0.21 -21.29 14.94
N GLU A 64 0.37 -20.47 14.07
CA GLU A 64 0.91 -19.17 14.48
C GLU A 64 -0.25 -18.22 14.77
N SER A 65 -0.47 -17.99 16.06
CA SER A 65 -1.66 -17.30 16.58
C SER A 65 -1.83 -15.88 16.05
N GLU A 66 -0.78 -15.22 15.58
CA GLU A 66 -0.82 -13.85 15.03
C GLU A 66 -0.91 -13.83 13.49
N TYR A 67 -0.85 -14.99 12.81
CA TYR A 67 -0.90 -15.05 11.35
C TYR A 67 -2.31 -14.70 10.83
N ARG A 68 -2.43 -13.53 10.18
CA ARG A 68 -3.69 -12.99 9.61
C ARG A 68 -3.65 -12.78 8.09
N TYR A 69 -2.73 -13.48 7.43
CA TYR A 69 -2.46 -13.35 6.00
C TYR A 69 -2.92 -14.61 5.25
N THR A 70 -3.01 -14.53 3.92
CA THR A 70 -3.20 -15.74 3.12
C THR A 70 -1.95 -16.61 3.15
N PRO A 71 -2.05 -17.93 2.98
CA PRO A 71 -0.87 -18.80 3.01
C PRO A 71 0.18 -18.48 1.94
N LEU A 72 -0.13 -17.67 0.91
CA LEU A 72 0.85 -17.19 -0.07
C LEU A 72 2.07 -16.52 0.56
N ILE A 73 1.88 -15.71 1.62
CA ILE A 73 3.00 -14.99 2.24
C ILE A 73 3.91 -15.95 3.02
N ALA A 74 3.32 -16.89 3.77
CA ALA A 74 4.06 -17.97 4.42
C ALA A 74 4.78 -18.86 3.39
N LEU A 75 4.17 -19.17 2.24
CA LEU A 75 4.82 -19.91 1.15
C LEU A 75 6.09 -19.21 0.65
N VAL A 76 6.06 -17.90 0.46
CA VAL A 76 7.26 -17.13 0.05
C VAL A 76 8.36 -17.22 1.10
N THR A 77 8.00 -17.17 2.38
CA THR A 77 8.98 -17.22 3.48
C THR A 77 9.45 -18.63 3.84
N LEU A 78 8.92 -19.70 3.22
CA LEU A 78 9.50 -21.05 3.34
C LEU A 78 10.97 -21.09 2.91
N GLY A 79 11.36 -20.26 1.93
CA GLY A 79 12.75 -20.15 1.52
C GLY A 79 13.71 -19.71 2.64
N ASN A 80 13.19 -19.16 3.75
CA ASN A 80 13.99 -18.90 4.94
C ASN A 80 14.63 -20.16 5.53
N PHE A 81 13.93 -21.30 5.43
CA PHE A 81 14.40 -22.59 5.91
C PHE A 81 15.08 -23.40 4.81
N LEU A 82 14.63 -23.25 3.56
CA LEU A 82 15.10 -24.07 2.44
C LEU A 82 16.35 -23.51 1.75
N LEU A 83 16.60 -22.20 1.82
CA LEU A 83 17.65 -21.53 1.04
C LEU A 83 18.57 -20.67 1.90
N HIS A 84 18.02 -19.69 2.63
CA HIS A 84 18.81 -18.77 3.47
C HIS A 84 17.90 -18.08 4.49
N SER A 85 18.34 -17.89 5.74
CA SER A 85 17.51 -17.34 6.84
C SER A 85 16.86 -15.98 6.56
N GLY A 86 17.43 -15.18 5.65
CA GLY A 86 16.91 -13.89 5.19
C GLY A 86 16.21 -13.91 3.83
N PHE A 87 15.92 -15.08 3.25
CA PHE A 87 15.37 -15.21 1.90
C PHE A 87 14.12 -14.35 1.68
N GLY A 88 13.17 -14.37 2.59
CA GLY A 88 11.94 -13.57 2.51
C GLY A 88 12.23 -12.07 2.45
N LYS A 89 13.17 -11.55 3.25
CA LYS A 89 13.61 -10.14 3.17
C LYS A 89 14.17 -9.81 1.79
N PHE A 90 14.96 -10.70 1.20
CA PHE A 90 15.48 -10.50 -0.15
C PHE A 90 14.36 -10.49 -1.21
N VAL A 91 13.37 -11.39 -1.11
CA VAL A 91 12.22 -11.41 -2.03
C VAL A 91 11.39 -10.13 -1.93
N PHE A 92 11.10 -9.67 -0.70
CA PHE A 92 10.32 -8.46 -0.48
C PHE A 92 11.07 -7.19 -0.95
N ALA A 93 12.38 -7.10 -0.68
CA ALA A 93 13.22 -6.04 -1.20
C ALA A 93 13.35 -6.08 -2.74
N ALA A 94 13.40 -7.27 -3.35
CA ALA A 94 13.40 -7.41 -4.81
C ALA A 94 12.06 -6.95 -5.42
N ALA A 95 10.94 -7.27 -4.78
CA ALA A 95 9.63 -6.79 -5.22
C ALA A 95 9.50 -5.26 -5.14
N ASP A 96 10.09 -4.64 -4.11
CA ASP A 96 10.21 -3.19 -3.99
C ASP A 96 11.01 -2.55 -5.15
N VAL A 97 12.18 -3.12 -5.48
CA VAL A 97 12.96 -2.66 -6.65
C VAL A 97 12.18 -2.85 -7.94
N ALA A 98 11.45 -3.96 -8.08
CA ALA A 98 10.57 -4.21 -9.22
C ALA A 98 9.43 -3.19 -9.33
N CYS A 99 8.86 -2.73 -8.21
CA CYS A 99 7.92 -1.61 -8.20
C CYS A 99 8.55 -0.35 -8.82
N GLY A 100 9.78 -0.02 -8.42
CA GLY A 100 10.54 1.09 -9.01
C GLY A 100 10.75 0.94 -10.52
N CYS A 101 11.08 -0.27 -11.00
CA CYS A 101 11.18 -0.56 -12.43
C CYS A 101 9.86 -0.38 -13.19
N LEU A 102 8.74 -0.85 -12.63
CA LEU A 102 7.42 -0.64 -13.23
C LEU A 102 7.06 0.85 -13.27
N LEU A 103 7.32 1.58 -12.19
CA LEU A 103 7.11 3.02 -12.12
C LEU A 103 7.92 3.75 -13.18
N ALA A 104 9.18 3.40 -13.39
CA ALA A 104 10.03 4.00 -14.44
C ALA A 104 9.42 3.79 -15.84
N GLY A 105 8.77 2.65 -16.06
CA GLY A 105 8.04 2.35 -17.29
C GLY A 105 6.73 3.13 -17.46
N LEU A 106 6.13 3.63 -16.38
CA LEU A 106 4.89 4.42 -16.38
C LEU A 106 5.16 5.94 -16.37
N THR A 107 6.24 6.38 -15.72
CA THR A 107 6.60 7.79 -15.52
C THR A 107 7.91 8.14 -16.22
N SER A 108 8.90 8.60 -15.46
CA SER A 108 10.27 8.95 -15.82
C SER A 108 11.22 8.35 -14.77
N TRP A 109 12.50 8.19 -15.11
CA TRP A 109 13.48 7.65 -14.16
C TRP A 109 13.62 8.48 -12.87
N PRO A 110 13.54 9.83 -12.86
CA PRO A 110 13.64 10.59 -11.61
C PRO A 110 12.43 10.37 -10.69
N ALA A 111 11.23 10.26 -11.28
CA ALA A 111 10.03 9.93 -10.51
C ALA A 111 10.12 8.52 -9.91
N ALA A 112 10.61 7.55 -10.68
CA ALA A 112 10.85 6.20 -10.17
C ALA A 112 11.96 6.15 -9.10
N ALA A 113 13.00 6.98 -9.24
CA ALA A 113 14.04 7.14 -8.24
C ALA A 113 13.48 7.67 -6.91
N ALA A 114 12.46 8.52 -6.94
CA ALA A 114 11.78 9.00 -5.72
C ALA A 114 11.11 7.87 -4.93
N TRP A 115 10.73 6.75 -5.56
CA TRP A 115 10.31 5.54 -4.86
C TRP A 115 11.51 4.75 -4.34
N LEU A 116 12.48 4.44 -5.22
CA LEU A 116 13.62 3.58 -4.90
C LEU A 116 14.50 4.11 -3.76
N TRP A 117 14.61 5.44 -3.65
CA TRP A 117 15.41 6.15 -2.65
C TRP A 117 14.60 6.70 -1.48
N ASN A 118 13.29 6.41 -1.41
CA ASN A 118 12.49 6.83 -0.29
C ASN A 118 12.94 6.07 0.98
N PRO A 119 13.38 6.76 2.05
CA PRO A 119 13.90 6.11 3.25
C PRO A 119 12.87 5.22 3.96
N ILE A 120 11.58 5.54 3.84
CA ILE A 120 10.49 4.72 4.41
C ILE A 120 10.34 3.43 3.62
N VAL A 121 10.40 3.51 2.29
CA VAL A 121 10.30 2.34 1.41
C VAL A 121 11.51 1.43 1.58
N LEU A 122 12.71 2.02 1.62
CA LEU A 122 13.96 1.33 1.94
C LEU A 122 13.85 0.59 3.27
N GLY A 123 13.48 1.29 4.34
CA GLY A 123 13.33 0.71 5.67
C GLY A 123 12.28 -0.40 5.70
N VAL A 124 11.04 -0.15 5.28
CA VAL A 124 9.95 -1.12 5.41
C VAL A 124 10.24 -2.41 4.61
N SER A 125 10.82 -2.30 3.42
CA SER A 125 11.17 -3.49 2.62
C SER A 125 12.31 -4.30 3.24
N SER A 126 13.39 -3.68 3.72
CA SER A 126 14.52 -4.38 4.36
C SER A 126 14.18 -4.94 5.74
N ARG A 127 13.17 -4.37 6.44
CA ARG A 127 12.66 -4.90 7.71
C ARG A 127 11.92 -6.24 7.56
N GLY A 128 11.51 -6.61 6.34
CA GLY A 128 10.82 -7.87 6.05
C GLY A 128 9.30 -7.75 5.85
N SER A 129 8.80 -6.55 5.55
CA SER A 129 7.38 -6.36 5.24
C SER A 129 7.03 -6.92 3.85
N ALA A 130 5.92 -7.66 3.76
CA ALA A 130 5.45 -8.25 2.49
C ALA A 130 4.70 -7.25 1.58
N GLU A 131 4.44 -6.03 2.04
CA GLU A 131 3.66 -5.03 1.30
C GLU A 131 4.20 -4.76 -0.13
N PRO A 132 5.51 -4.64 -0.39
CA PRO A 132 6.02 -4.40 -1.75
C PRO A 132 5.66 -5.52 -2.75
N LEU A 133 5.52 -6.76 -2.29
CA LEU A 133 5.10 -7.88 -3.14
C LEU A 133 3.65 -7.70 -3.63
N ILE A 134 2.79 -7.21 -2.75
CA ILE A 134 1.38 -6.93 -3.07
C ILE A 134 1.30 -5.68 -3.97
N LEU A 135 2.05 -4.63 -3.64
CA LEU A 135 2.11 -3.40 -4.43
C LEU A 135 2.64 -3.63 -5.84
N LEU A 136 3.53 -4.60 -6.03
CA LEU A 136 3.98 -5.01 -7.36
C LEU A 136 2.80 -5.53 -8.21
N CYS A 137 1.93 -6.35 -7.63
CA CYS A 137 0.72 -6.83 -8.30
C CYS A 137 -0.26 -5.68 -8.60
N VAL A 138 -0.41 -4.74 -7.67
CA VAL A 138 -1.26 -3.55 -7.83
C VAL A 138 -0.74 -2.64 -8.96
N LEU A 139 0.57 -2.37 -9.02
CA LEU A 139 1.18 -1.61 -10.11
C LEU A 139 1.09 -2.34 -11.46
N ALA A 140 1.25 -3.67 -11.47
CA ALA A 140 1.04 -4.48 -12.66
C ALA A 140 -0.42 -4.39 -13.14
N CYS A 141 -1.38 -4.39 -12.22
CA CYS A 141 -2.81 -4.17 -12.51
C CYS A 141 -3.02 -2.80 -13.16
N LEU A 142 -2.51 -1.72 -12.55
CA LEU A 142 -2.61 -0.36 -13.10
C LEU A 142 -1.99 -0.27 -14.50
N ARG A 143 -0.79 -0.85 -14.69
CA ARG A 143 -0.12 -0.86 -15.99
C ARG A 143 -0.94 -1.60 -17.05
N CYS A 144 -1.54 -2.74 -16.70
CA CYS A 144 -2.39 -3.50 -17.62
C CYS A 144 -3.67 -2.74 -17.96
N LEU A 145 -4.28 -2.06 -16.98
CA LEU A 145 -5.45 -1.20 -17.19
C LEU A 145 -5.15 -0.09 -18.19
N LEU A 146 -4.07 0.67 -17.96
CA LEU A 146 -3.64 1.76 -18.83
C LEU A 146 -3.25 1.29 -20.24
N ALA A 147 -2.80 0.04 -20.37
CA ALA A 147 -2.47 -0.59 -21.66
C ALA A 147 -3.69 -1.24 -22.36
N GLY A 148 -4.89 -1.17 -21.78
CA GLY A 148 -6.10 -1.83 -22.32
C GLY A 148 -6.05 -3.37 -22.29
N ARG A 149 -5.15 -3.96 -21.49
CA ARG A 149 -4.98 -5.43 -21.36
C ARG A 149 -5.88 -5.96 -20.24
N PHE A 150 -7.19 -5.95 -20.46
CA PHE A 150 -8.20 -6.21 -19.41
C PHE A 150 -8.11 -7.60 -18.76
N ALA A 151 -7.73 -8.65 -19.51
CA ALA A 151 -7.53 -9.98 -18.95
C ALA A 151 -6.36 -10.02 -17.95
N ALA A 152 -5.19 -9.50 -18.34
CA ALA A 152 -4.03 -9.40 -17.46
C ALA A 152 -4.28 -8.46 -16.27
N CYS A 153 -5.03 -7.38 -16.49
CA CYS A 153 -5.50 -6.50 -15.43
C CYS A 153 -6.36 -7.26 -14.41
N GLY A 154 -7.32 -8.07 -14.87
CA GLY A 154 -8.14 -8.91 -14.01
C GLY A 154 -7.30 -9.92 -13.21
N LEU A 155 -6.38 -10.64 -13.87
CA LEU A 155 -5.49 -11.60 -13.20
C LEU A 155 -4.68 -10.93 -12.08
N ALA A 156 -4.06 -9.77 -12.37
CA ALA A 156 -3.28 -9.01 -11.38
C ALA A 156 -4.15 -8.49 -10.23
N LEU A 157 -5.37 -7.99 -10.52
CA LEU A 157 -6.32 -7.54 -9.51
C LEU A 157 -6.70 -8.68 -8.56
N GLY A 158 -7.18 -9.80 -9.09
CA GLY A 158 -7.63 -10.94 -8.28
C GLY A 158 -6.51 -11.52 -7.42
N LEU A 159 -5.28 -11.63 -7.95
CA LEU A 159 -4.12 -12.06 -7.17
C LEU A 159 -3.78 -11.07 -6.05
N SER A 160 -3.82 -9.77 -6.33
CA SER A 160 -3.56 -8.74 -5.31
C SER A 160 -4.60 -8.74 -4.19
N VAL A 161 -5.89 -8.88 -4.53
CA VAL A 161 -7.01 -8.97 -3.59
C VAL A 161 -6.95 -10.27 -2.78
N HIS A 162 -6.49 -11.36 -3.39
CA HIS A 162 -6.25 -12.60 -2.67
C HIS A 162 -5.15 -12.40 -1.64
N ALA A 163 -3.99 -11.85 -2.04
CA ALA A 163 -2.86 -11.65 -1.14
C ALA A 163 -3.22 -10.79 0.09
N LYS A 164 -4.03 -9.74 -0.12
CA LYS A 164 -4.62 -8.90 0.94
C LYS A 164 -5.90 -8.31 0.39
N LEU A 165 -7.01 -8.25 1.14
CA LEU A 165 -8.29 -7.75 0.62
C LEU A 165 -8.26 -6.28 0.15
N TYR A 166 -7.28 -5.52 0.64
CA TYR A 166 -7.19 -4.08 0.48
C TYR A 166 -7.33 -3.58 -0.98
N PRO A 167 -6.68 -4.14 -2.02
CA PRO A 167 -6.78 -3.68 -3.41
C PRO A 167 -8.20 -3.68 -4.01
N VAL A 168 -9.20 -4.26 -3.34
CA VAL A 168 -10.61 -4.18 -3.77
C VAL A 168 -11.11 -2.73 -3.89
N ILE A 169 -10.47 -1.79 -3.18
CA ILE A 169 -10.80 -0.36 -3.25
C ILE A 169 -10.62 0.24 -4.65
N TYR A 170 -9.85 -0.40 -5.53
CA TYR A 170 -9.62 0.08 -6.90
C TYR A 170 -10.73 -0.31 -7.88
N CYS A 171 -11.61 -1.25 -7.52
CA CYS A 171 -12.67 -1.73 -8.40
C CYS A 171 -13.58 -0.61 -8.94
N PRO A 172 -14.08 0.35 -8.14
CA PRO A 172 -14.91 1.44 -8.66
C PRO A 172 -14.18 2.30 -9.70
N ALA A 173 -12.92 2.65 -9.44
CA ALA A 173 -12.08 3.41 -10.36
C ALA A 173 -11.83 2.66 -11.68
N ILE A 174 -11.53 1.36 -11.59
CA ILE A 174 -11.37 0.47 -12.75
C ILE A 174 -12.65 0.44 -13.59
N CYS A 175 -13.79 0.18 -12.95
CA CYS A 175 -15.07 0.08 -13.65
C CYS A 175 -15.44 1.38 -14.37
N LEU A 176 -15.31 2.52 -13.69
CA LEU A 176 -15.57 3.84 -14.28
C LEU A 176 -14.59 4.15 -15.42
N HIS A 177 -13.31 3.79 -15.29
CA HIS A 177 -12.32 3.99 -16.33
C HIS A 177 -12.65 3.19 -17.60
N VAL A 178 -12.96 1.89 -17.45
CA VAL A 178 -13.35 1.03 -18.58
C VAL A 178 -14.62 1.56 -19.24
N TRP A 179 -15.60 1.99 -18.46
CA TRP A 179 -16.83 2.58 -18.99
C TRP A 179 -16.57 3.85 -19.81
N ARG A 180 -15.80 4.80 -19.25
CA ARG A 180 -15.50 6.10 -19.88
C ARG A 180 -14.61 6.00 -21.12
N THR A 181 -13.81 4.94 -21.25
CA THR A 181 -12.84 4.76 -22.35
C THR A 181 -13.28 3.74 -23.40
N SER A 182 -14.48 3.20 -23.27
CA SER A 182 -15.06 2.30 -24.27
C SER A 182 -15.89 3.09 -25.28
N ALA A 183 -15.83 2.68 -26.55
CA ALA A 183 -16.54 3.35 -27.65
C ALA A 183 -18.06 3.12 -27.59
N SER A 184 -18.50 2.03 -26.95
CA SER A 184 -19.91 1.69 -26.77
C SER A 184 -20.14 0.98 -25.44
N ALA A 185 -21.40 0.96 -24.99
CA ALA A 185 -21.81 0.22 -23.79
C ALA A 185 -21.52 -1.29 -23.94
N SER A 186 -21.76 -1.87 -25.11
CA SER A 186 -21.47 -3.30 -25.37
C SER A 186 -19.98 -3.61 -25.24
N GLN A 187 -19.12 -2.72 -25.73
CA GLN A 187 -17.67 -2.87 -25.57
C GLN A 187 -17.25 -2.73 -24.10
N ALA A 188 -17.82 -1.77 -23.36
CA ALA A 188 -17.55 -1.61 -21.93
C ALA A 188 -17.90 -2.88 -21.15
N VAL A 189 -19.12 -3.40 -21.35
CA VAL A 189 -19.60 -4.64 -20.71
C VAL A 189 -18.69 -5.82 -21.05
N SER A 190 -18.34 -6.01 -22.32
CA SER A 190 -17.43 -7.10 -22.73
C SER A 190 -16.06 -7.02 -22.04
N ARG A 191 -15.48 -5.83 -21.96
CA ARG A 191 -14.19 -5.60 -21.28
C ARG A 191 -14.28 -5.86 -19.78
N LEU A 192 -15.36 -5.41 -19.13
CA LEU A 192 -15.60 -5.64 -17.71
C LEU A 192 -15.83 -7.12 -17.38
N ILE A 193 -16.60 -7.84 -18.19
CA ILE A 193 -16.80 -9.29 -18.04
C ILE A 193 -15.46 -10.02 -18.14
N ARG A 194 -14.64 -9.70 -19.15
CA ARG A 194 -13.31 -10.30 -19.31
C ARG A 194 -12.42 -10.05 -18.09
N LEU A 195 -12.41 -8.82 -17.58
CA LEU A 195 -11.66 -8.47 -16.37
C LEU A 195 -12.18 -9.25 -15.15
N ALA A 196 -13.50 -9.29 -14.97
CA ALA A 196 -14.14 -9.97 -13.84
C ALA A 196 -13.88 -11.49 -13.84
N ILE A 197 -13.98 -12.16 -14.99
CA ILE A 197 -13.65 -13.58 -15.12
C ILE A 197 -12.19 -13.83 -14.73
N CYS A 198 -11.25 -13.06 -15.28
CA CYS A 198 -9.84 -13.21 -14.95
C CYS A 198 -9.53 -12.93 -13.48
N ALA A 199 -10.17 -11.91 -12.88
CA ALA A 199 -10.02 -11.62 -11.46
C ALA A 199 -10.63 -12.73 -10.58
N ALA A 200 -11.79 -13.25 -10.94
CA ALA A 200 -12.42 -14.37 -10.24
C ALA A 200 -11.54 -15.63 -10.31
N LEU A 201 -10.90 -15.91 -11.46
CA LEU A 201 -9.98 -17.04 -11.60
C LEU A 201 -8.74 -16.88 -10.72
N SER A 202 -8.04 -15.74 -10.79
CA SER A 202 -6.80 -15.55 -10.02
C SER A 202 -7.02 -15.36 -8.52
N PHE A 203 -8.20 -14.91 -8.10
CA PHE A 203 -8.60 -14.91 -6.69
C PHE A 203 -9.11 -16.28 -6.24
N GLY A 204 -9.98 -16.89 -7.03
CA GLY A 204 -10.73 -18.10 -6.70
C GLY A 204 -9.89 -19.37 -6.69
N ALA A 205 -8.91 -19.51 -7.59
CA ALA A 205 -8.02 -20.67 -7.62
C ALA A 205 -7.19 -20.83 -6.32
N PRO A 206 -6.44 -19.80 -5.85
CA PRO A 206 -5.72 -19.91 -4.58
C PRO A 206 -6.68 -19.93 -3.37
N LEU A 207 -7.84 -19.26 -3.45
CA LEU A 207 -8.88 -19.38 -2.41
C LEU A 207 -9.34 -20.83 -2.25
N ALA A 208 -9.71 -21.50 -3.35
CA ALA A 208 -10.16 -22.89 -3.33
C ALA A 208 -9.06 -23.83 -2.85
N LEU A 209 -7.82 -23.63 -3.29
CA LEU A 209 -6.66 -24.40 -2.84
C LEU A 209 -6.46 -24.28 -1.33
N PHE A 210 -6.39 -23.06 -0.78
CA PHE A 210 -6.12 -22.89 0.65
C PHE A 210 -7.33 -23.23 1.53
N TYR A 211 -8.55 -23.09 1.01
CA TYR A 211 -9.73 -23.61 1.68
C TYR A 211 -9.71 -25.14 1.74
N HIS A 212 -9.28 -25.81 0.66
CA HIS A 212 -9.13 -27.26 0.68
C HIS A 212 -8.06 -27.72 1.68
N LEU A 213 -6.96 -26.99 1.82
CA LEU A 213 -5.85 -27.34 2.73
C LEU A 213 -6.14 -27.03 4.20
N TYR A 214 -6.80 -25.91 4.51
CA TYR A 214 -6.91 -25.38 5.89
C TYR A 214 -8.34 -25.08 6.33
N GLY A 215 -9.34 -25.31 5.47
CA GLY A 215 -10.76 -25.19 5.80
C GLY A 215 -11.17 -23.81 6.31
N ASN A 216 -12.06 -23.81 7.31
CA ASN A 216 -12.64 -22.59 7.88
C ASN A 216 -11.62 -21.73 8.64
N GLU A 217 -10.51 -22.32 9.12
CA GLU A 217 -9.44 -21.58 9.79
C GLU A 217 -8.80 -20.55 8.85
N PHE A 218 -8.57 -20.93 7.60
CA PHE A 218 -8.10 -19.99 6.57
C PHE A 218 -9.08 -18.83 6.36
N MET A 219 -10.37 -19.13 6.18
CA MET A 219 -11.37 -18.10 5.94
C MET A 219 -11.50 -17.13 7.13
N SER A 220 -11.50 -17.67 8.34
CA SER A 220 -11.65 -16.87 9.56
C SER A 220 -10.45 -15.93 9.76
N GLN A 221 -9.23 -16.45 9.61
CA GLN A 221 -8.01 -15.71 9.91
C GLN A 221 -7.57 -14.76 8.78
N ALA A 222 -7.64 -15.20 7.52
CA ALA A 222 -7.14 -14.40 6.39
C ALA A 222 -8.14 -13.34 5.90
N TYR A 223 -9.46 -13.59 6.04
CA TYR A 223 -10.49 -12.71 5.47
C TYR A 223 -11.47 -12.16 6.51
N LEU A 224 -12.18 -13.02 7.25
CA LEU A 224 -13.29 -12.58 8.10
C LEU A 224 -12.83 -11.75 9.31
N TYR A 225 -11.64 -12.04 9.84
CA TYR A 225 -11.03 -11.29 10.95
C TYR A 225 -10.99 -9.77 10.70
N HIS A 226 -10.72 -9.36 9.46
CA HIS A 226 -10.54 -7.94 9.13
C HIS A 226 -11.83 -7.12 9.16
N PHE A 227 -13.01 -7.75 9.00
CA PHE A 227 -14.30 -7.05 9.08
C PHE A 227 -14.67 -6.67 10.52
N GLY A 228 -14.32 -7.54 11.47
CA GLY A 228 -14.60 -7.34 12.90
C GLY A 228 -13.48 -6.67 13.68
N ARG A 229 -12.31 -6.44 13.08
CA ARG A 229 -11.13 -5.94 13.79
C ARG A 229 -11.41 -4.59 14.46
N LEU A 230 -11.15 -4.58 15.77
CA LEU A 230 -11.06 -3.41 16.63
C LEU A 230 -9.66 -3.41 17.21
N ASP A 231 -9.02 -2.25 17.22
CA ASP A 231 -7.66 -2.10 17.73
C ASP A 231 -7.63 -0.93 18.71
N PRO A 232 -7.85 -1.18 20.01
CA PRO A 232 -7.84 -0.14 21.03
C PRO A 232 -6.41 0.29 21.40
N GLN A 233 -5.38 -0.39 20.89
CA GLN A 233 -4.00 0.05 21.05
C GLN A 233 -3.74 1.29 20.20
N HIS A 234 -2.81 2.10 20.68
CA HIS A 234 -2.47 3.35 20.02
C HIS A 234 -1.96 3.08 18.59
N ASN A 235 -2.55 3.78 17.63
CA ASN A 235 -2.15 3.74 16.23
C ASN A 235 -2.39 5.14 15.63
N PHE A 236 -1.99 5.38 14.37
CA PHE A 236 -2.07 6.74 13.79
C PHE A 236 -3.52 7.22 13.59
N SER A 237 -4.52 6.35 13.77
CA SER A 237 -5.92 6.69 13.60
C SER A 237 -6.54 7.36 14.82
N VAL A 238 -7.41 8.34 14.60
CA VAL A 238 -8.19 8.99 15.67
C VAL A 238 -9.17 8.05 16.38
N TYR A 239 -9.41 6.85 15.87
CA TYR A 239 -10.43 5.95 16.40
C TYR A 239 -9.96 5.10 17.60
N PHE A 240 -8.66 4.97 17.87
CA PHE A 240 -8.17 4.07 18.93
C PHE A 240 -8.64 4.46 20.34
N LEU A 241 -8.65 5.77 20.66
CA LEU A 241 -9.06 6.24 22.00
C LEU A 241 -10.58 6.11 22.20
N PRO A 242 -11.44 6.52 21.24
CA PRO A 242 -12.86 6.17 21.26
C PRO A 242 -13.12 4.67 21.45
N MET A 243 -12.35 3.80 20.78
CA MET A 243 -12.46 2.34 20.95
C MET A 243 -12.14 1.87 22.37
N ARG A 244 -11.24 2.56 23.08
CA ARG A 244 -10.85 2.24 24.45
C ARG A 244 -11.87 2.72 25.50
N LEU A 245 -12.55 3.84 25.23
CA LEU A 245 -13.37 4.54 26.23
C LEU A 245 -14.88 4.32 26.06
N LEU A 246 -15.37 4.04 24.84
CA LEU A 246 -16.80 4.05 24.54
C LEU A 246 -17.44 2.66 24.67
N GLY A 247 -18.70 2.64 25.11
CA GLY A 247 -19.48 1.40 25.21
C GLY A 247 -19.83 0.79 23.83
N PRO A 248 -20.19 -0.52 23.78
CA PRO A 248 -20.35 -1.26 22.52
C PRO A 248 -21.36 -0.68 21.53
N ARG A 249 -22.41 -0.01 22.01
CA ARG A 249 -23.42 0.64 21.16
C ARG A 249 -22.81 1.81 20.38
N ILE A 250 -22.12 2.71 21.06
CA ILE A 250 -21.49 3.89 20.45
C ILE A 250 -20.34 3.44 19.56
N LEU A 251 -19.56 2.45 19.97
CA LEU A 251 -18.46 1.93 19.17
C LEU A 251 -18.93 1.35 17.82
N ARG A 252 -20.08 0.65 17.78
CA ARG A 252 -20.68 0.19 16.53
C ARG A 252 -21.06 1.36 15.61
N ALA A 253 -21.64 2.43 16.17
CA ALA A 253 -21.99 3.63 15.41
C ALA A 253 -20.74 4.32 14.83
N VAL A 254 -19.70 4.52 15.66
CA VAL A 254 -18.42 5.11 15.23
C VAL A 254 -17.75 4.26 14.15
N SER A 255 -17.76 2.92 14.32
CA SER A 255 -17.20 2.00 13.33
C SER A 255 -17.96 2.04 12.01
N GLY A 256 -19.30 2.11 12.05
CA GLY A 256 -20.14 2.26 10.87
C GLY A 256 -19.90 3.59 10.15
N LEU A 257 -19.77 4.69 10.89
CA LEU A 257 -19.42 5.99 10.33
C LEU A 257 -18.04 5.98 9.68
N ALA A 258 -17.02 5.41 10.34
CA ALA A 258 -15.67 5.30 9.79
C ALA A 258 -15.67 4.52 8.46
N PHE A 259 -16.38 3.38 8.41
CA PHE A 259 -16.54 2.61 7.17
C PHE A 259 -17.26 3.41 6.08
N GLY A 260 -18.36 4.10 6.43
CA GLY A 260 -19.11 4.94 5.50
C GLY A 260 -18.26 6.07 4.90
N LEU A 261 -17.45 6.75 5.72
CA LEU A 261 -16.52 7.79 5.28
C LEU A 261 -15.43 7.22 4.36
N GLN A 262 -14.85 6.06 4.70
CA GLN A 262 -13.86 5.39 3.85
C GLN A 262 -14.47 5.01 2.49
N ALA A 263 -15.61 4.32 2.48
CA ALA A 263 -16.30 3.92 1.25
C ALA A 263 -16.72 5.14 0.42
N GLY A 264 -17.25 6.18 1.07
CA GLY A 264 -17.58 7.45 0.45
C GLY A 264 -16.37 8.11 -0.22
N SER A 265 -15.21 8.11 0.43
CA SER A 265 -13.97 8.66 -0.15
C SER A 265 -13.51 7.88 -1.39
N VAL A 266 -13.60 6.55 -1.36
CA VAL A 266 -13.25 5.69 -2.50
C VAL A 266 -14.14 6.00 -3.70
N LEU A 267 -15.46 6.07 -3.49
CA LEU A 267 -16.42 6.37 -4.57
C LEU A 267 -16.25 7.80 -5.09
N LEU A 268 -16.08 8.78 -4.20
CA LEU A 268 -15.89 10.18 -4.54
C LEU A 268 -14.66 10.38 -5.44
N PHE A 269 -13.49 9.87 -5.03
CA PHE A 269 -12.27 10.04 -5.82
C PHE A 269 -12.28 9.21 -7.11
N SER A 270 -12.87 8.01 -7.09
CA SER A 270 -13.08 7.21 -8.30
C SER A 270 -13.90 7.95 -9.35
N TRP A 271 -14.92 8.71 -8.91
CA TRP A 271 -15.73 9.52 -9.79
C TRP A 271 -15.00 10.79 -10.25
N ALA A 272 -14.44 11.56 -9.31
CA ALA A 272 -13.91 12.90 -9.51
C ALA A 272 -12.56 12.95 -10.25
N VAL A 273 -11.77 11.87 -10.19
CA VAL A 273 -10.42 11.81 -10.79
C VAL A 273 -10.41 10.79 -11.94
N PRO A 274 -10.68 11.19 -13.20
CA PRO A 274 -10.74 10.25 -14.32
C PRO A 274 -9.39 9.59 -14.67
N HIS A 275 -8.28 10.27 -14.40
CA HIS A 275 -6.92 9.81 -14.72
C HIS A 275 -6.43 8.79 -13.68
N GLN A 276 -6.28 7.52 -14.06
CA GLN A 276 -6.05 6.42 -13.11
C GLN A 276 -4.72 6.49 -12.34
N ASP A 277 -3.69 7.04 -12.99
CA ASP A 277 -2.39 7.33 -12.41
C ASP A 277 -2.43 8.37 -11.27
N ALA A 278 -3.45 9.23 -11.23
CA ALA A 278 -3.75 10.12 -10.10
C ALA A 278 -4.86 9.57 -9.19
N CYS A 279 -5.89 8.95 -9.77
CA CYS A 279 -7.07 8.46 -9.07
C CYS A 279 -6.69 7.47 -7.97
N TRP A 280 -5.79 6.54 -8.26
CA TRP A 280 -5.42 5.49 -7.31
C TRP A 280 -4.65 6.07 -6.12
N PHE A 281 -3.90 7.17 -6.29
CA PHE A 281 -3.34 7.91 -5.16
C PHE A 281 -4.45 8.44 -4.25
N PHE A 282 -5.40 9.22 -4.79
CA PHE A 282 -6.45 9.84 -3.97
C PHE A 282 -7.37 8.82 -3.30
N VAL A 283 -7.77 7.77 -4.03
CA VAL A 283 -8.57 6.65 -3.51
C VAL A 283 -7.84 5.99 -2.34
N THR A 284 -6.55 5.68 -2.50
CA THR A 284 -5.76 5.04 -1.44
C THR A 284 -5.52 5.98 -0.26
N PHE A 285 -5.12 7.22 -0.54
CA PHE A 285 -4.78 8.21 0.48
C PHE A 285 -5.99 8.58 1.34
N GLY A 286 -7.17 8.77 0.71
CA GLY A 286 -8.44 8.97 1.41
C GLY A 286 -8.84 7.76 2.25
N PHE A 287 -8.76 6.55 1.67
CA PHE A 287 -9.07 5.32 2.40
C PHE A 287 -8.17 5.10 3.61
N VAL A 288 -6.84 5.26 3.49
CA VAL A 288 -5.90 5.11 4.61
C VAL A 288 -6.19 6.17 5.66
N SER A 289 -6.31 7.44 5.27
CA SER A 289 -6.45 8.55 6.23
C SER A 289 -7.71 8.44 7.08
N LEU A 290 -8.77 7.82 6.54
CA LEU A 290 -10.03 7.60 7.24
C LEU A 290 -10.11 6.21 7.86
N ASN A 291 -9.05 5.40 7.81
CA ASN A 291 -9.05 4.03 8.32
C ASN A 291 -9.19 3.99 9.85
N LYS A 292 -9.89 2.96 10.36
CA LYS A 292 -10.03 2.69 11.80
C LYS A 292 -8.69 2.37 12.48
N VAL A 293 -7.77 1.76 11.72
CA VAL A 293 -6.45 1.37 12.19
C VAL A 293 -5.45 1.79 11.13
N ILE A 294 -4.45 2.57 11.52
CA ILE A 294 -3.40 3.03 10.61
C ILE A 294 -2.05 2.68 11.23
N THR A 295 -1.27 1.87 10.52
CA THR A 295 0.13 1.54 10.84
C THR A 295 1.06 2.14 9.78
N SER A 296 2.36 2.24 10.07
CA SER A 296 3.33 2.82 9.13
C SER A 296 3.45 2.06 7.81
N GLN A 297 3.16 0.75 7.79
CA GLN A 297 3.14 -0.07 6.58
C GLN A 297 2.10 0.44 5.56
N TYR A 298 1.00 1.05 6.03
CA TYR A 298 -0.05 1.56 5.14
C TYR A 298 0.43 2.73 4.29
N PHE A 299 1.49 3.41 4.71
CA PHE A 299 2.03 4.56 3.98
C PHE A 299 2.56 4.16 2.60
N LEU A 300 3.08 2.94 2.45
CA LEU A 300 3.59 2.45 1.17
C LEU A 300 2.49 2.43 0.08
N TRP A 301 1.24 2.21 0.48
CA TRP A 301 0.12 2.07 -0.45
C TRP A 301 -0.20 3.34 -1.23
N TYR A 302 -0.09 4.52 -0.63
CA TYR A 302 -0.22 5.77 -1.39
C TYR A 302 1.13 6.31 -1.86
N LEU A 303 2.23 6.02 -1.16
CA LEU A 303 3.57 6.43 -1.59
C LEU A 303 3.96 5.79 -2.93
N VAL A 304 3.48 4.59 -3.25
CA VAL A 304 3.76 3.94 -4.54
C VAL A 304 3.14 4.71 -5.72
N PHE A 305 2.00 5.37 -5.50
CA PHE A 305 1.34 6.19 -6.52
C PHE A 305 1.81 7.64 -6.51
N LEU A 306 2.51 8.09 -5.46
CA LEU A 306 2.99 9.46 -5.37
C LEU A 306 3.88 9.83 -6.58
N PRO A 307 4.86 9.03 -7.03
CA PRO A 307 5.61 9.31 -8.26
C PRO A 307 4.75 9.53 -9.50
N LEU A 308 3.65 8.77 -9.64
CA LEU A 308 2.71 8.90 -10.77
C LEU A 308 1.95 10.22 -10.70
N LEU A 309 1.42 10.55 -9.53
CA LEU A 309 0.74 11.82 -9.30
C LEU A 309 1.69 13.00 -9.51
N LEU A 310 2.88 12.97 -8.91
CA LEU A 310 3.84 14.07 -9.02
C LEU A 310 4.30 14.27 -10.47
N TYR A 311 4.53 13.18 -11.22
CA TYR A 311 4.88 13.26 -12.64
C TYR A 311 3.78 13.93 -13.48
N ARG A 312 2.51 13.78 -13.10
CA ARG A 312 1.37 14.44 -13.75
C ARG A 312 1.22 15.91 -13.33
N LEU A 313 1.43 16.22 -12.05
CA LEU A 313 1.17 17.54 -11.49
C LEU A 313 2.30 18.54 -11.73
N PHE A 314 3.56 18.11 -11.64
CA PHE A 314 4.68 19.03 -11.47
C PHE A 314 5.60 19.09 -12.70
N PRO A 315 5.75 20.26 -13.34
CA PRO A 315 6.99 20.62 -14.01
C PRO A 315 8.08 20.97 -12.98
N SER A 316 9.33 21.13 -13.44
CA SER A 316 10.55 21.33 -12.64
C SER A 316 10.53 22.48 -11.61
N SER A 317 9.55 23.40 -11.71
CA SER A 317 9.39 24.61 -10.88
C SER A 317 8.52 24.42 -9.62
N GLY A 318 7.90 23.26 -9.41
CA GLY A 318 6.99 22.98 -8.27
C GLY A 318 7.64 22.73 -6.90
N ARG A 319 8.92 23.08 -6.72
CA ARG A 319 9.74 22.66 -5.56
C ARG A 319 9.17 23.10 -4.21
N TRP A 320 8.63 24.31 -4.12
CA TRP A 320 8.08 24.84 -2.88
C TRP A 320 6.86 24.04 -2.39
N LEU A 321 5.95 23.68 -3.31
CA LEU A 321 4.79 22.85 -2.96
C LEU A 321 5.24 21.46 -2.50
N LEU A 322 6.27 20.87 -3.13
CA LEU A 322 6.83 19.59 -2.67
C LEU A 322 7.39 19.67 -1.26
N CYS A 323 8.13 20.74 -0.93
CA CYS A 323 8.63 20.96 0.43
C CYS A 323 7.49 21.11 1.44
N GLN A 324 6.46 21.90 1.10
CA GLN A 324 5.27 22.05 1.95
C GLN A 324 4.58 20.71 2.21
N LEU A 325 4.36 19.90 1.16
CA LEU A 325 3.73 18.59 1.28
C LEU A 325 4.58 17.61 2.09
N ALA A 326 5.91 17.63 1.89
CA ALA A 326 6.83 16.79 2.64
C ALA A 326 6.82 17.12 4.15
N ILE A 327 6.88 18.42 4.50
CA ILE A 327 6.81 18.87 5.90
C ILE A 327 5.45 18.55 6.51
N ALA A 328 4.37 18.87 5.80
CA ALA A 328 3.00 18.63 6.26
C ALA A 328 2.72 17.15 6.49
N TRP A 329 3.38 16.26 5.73
CA TRP A 329 3.32 14.83 5.95
C TRP A 329 4.22 14.45 7.13
N LEU A 330 5.55 14.63 7.01
CA LEU A 330 6.56 14.12 7.95
C LEU A 330 6.39 14.60 9.40
N LEU A 331 6.06 15.89 9.60
CA LEU A 331 6.03 16.49 10.94
C LEU A 331 4.99 15.82 11.86
N PRO A 332 3.71 15.66 11.47
CA PRO A 332 2.73 14.92 12.27
C PRO A 332 3.18 13.51 12.63
N GLN A 333 3.78 12.76 11.70
CA GLN A 333 4.22 11.39 12.02
C GLN A 333 5.41 11.38 12.97
N ALA A 334 6.35 12.31 12.82
CA ALA A 334 7.48 12.43 13.74
C ALA A 334 7.02 12.77 15.16
N VAL A 335 6.07 13.71 15.30
CA VAL A 335 5.44 14.04 16.58
C VAL A 335 4.71 12.82 17.17
N TRP A 336 3.91 12.14 16.35
CA TRP A 336 3.17 10.95 16.79
C TRP A 336 4.11 9.84 17.26
N LEU A 337 5.16 9.52 16.49
CA LEU A 337 6.15 8.49 16.83
C LEU A 337 6.94 8.84 18.09
N GLY A 338 7.31 10.12 18.27
CA GLY A 338 7.98 10.59 19.48
C GLY A 338 7.10 10.39 20.73
N LEU A 339 5.82 10.75 20.65
CA LEU A 339 4.88 10.56 21.76
C LEU A 339 4.55 9.08 22.00
N ALA A 340 4.41 8.28 20.94
CA ALA A 340 4.21 6.84 21.05
C ALA A 340 5.42 6.15 21.72
N TYR A 341 6.64 6.59 21.41
CA TYR A 341 7.85 6.09 22.09
C TYR A 341 7.83 6.41 23.59
N LEU A 342 7.48 7.64 23.96
CA LEU A 342 7.35 8.06 25.36
C LEU A 342 6.26 7.28 26.11
N LEU A 343 5.14 7.00 25.44
CA LEU A 343 4.05 6.18 25.99
C LEU A 343 4.48 4.72 26.18
N GLU A 344 5.02 4.08 25.14
CA GLU A 344 5.27 2.64 25.12
C GLU A 344 6.57 2.26 25.85
N PHE A 345 7.68 2.94 25.56
CA PHE A 345 9.00 2.56 26.09
C PHE A 345 9.37 3.33 27.36
N ARG A 346 8.91 4.58 27.51
CA ARG A 346 9.15 5.37 28.73
C ARG A 346 8.00 5.31 29.73
N ARG A 347 6.91 4.62 29.39
CA ARG A 347 5.74 4.36 30.25
C ARG A 347 5.11 5.63 30.83
N LEU A 348 5.18 6.75 30.10
CA LEU A 348 4.53 8.00 30.50
C LEU A 348 3.02 7.92 30.24
N PRO A 349 2.14 8.40 31.16
CA PRO A 349 0.70 8.32 31.01
C PRO A 349 0.15 9.44 30.11
N ILE A 350 0.50 9.41 28.82
CA ILE A 350 0.23 10.49 27.84
C ILE A 350 -0.64 10.04 26.66
N VAL A 351 -1.59 9.12 26.89
CA VAL A 351 -2.40 8.52 25.83
C VAL A 351 -3.26 9.55 25.08
N GLU A 352 -3.76 10.57 25.80
CA GLU A 352 -4.54 11.67 25.23
C GLU A 352 -3.69 12.54 24.31
N LEU A 353 -2.41 12.75 24.63
CA LEU A 353 -1.47 13.47 23.75
C LEU A 353 -1.18 12.68 22.48
N VAL A 354 -1.01 11.35 22.58
CA VAL A 354 -0.87 10.48 21.39
C VAL A 354 -2.14 10.53 20.52
N TRP A 355 -3.31 10.61 21.14
CA TRP A 355 -4.56 10.79 20.41
C TRP A 355 -4.65 12.16 19.72
N LEU A 356 -4.28 13.25 20.40
CA LEU A 356 -4.19 14.59 19.77
C LEU A 356 -3.20 14.61 18.60
N ALA A 357 -2.08 13.88 18.69
CA ALA A 357 -1.17 13.72 17.56
C ALA A 357 -1.81 12.93 16.40
N SER A 358 -2.70 11.98 16.69
CA SER A 358 -3.46 11.26 15.64
C SER A 358 -4.46 12.19 14.95
N LEU A 359 -5.07 13.12 15.68
CA LEU A 359 -5.89 14.19 15.10
C LEU A 359 -5.05 15.12 14.22
N PHE A 360 -3.84 15.47 14.66
CA PHE A 360 -2.91 16.24 13.84
C PHE A 360 -2.56 15.52 12.52
N VAL A 361 -2.30 14.20 12.57
CA VAL A 361 -2.08 13.38 11.37
C VAL A 361 -3.29 13.43 10.42
N LEU A 362 -4.51 13.26 10.94
CA LEU A 362 -5.73 13.31 10.13
C LEU A 362 -5.93 14.68 9.47
N LEU A 363 -5.77 15.77 10.22
CA LEU A 363 -5.93 17.14 9.69
C LEU A 363 -4.88 17.47 8.64
N SER A 364 -3.62 17.07 8.87
CA SER A 364 -2.56 17.22 7.88
C SER A 364 -2.83 16.42 6.61
N ASN A 365 -3.30 15.18 6.73
CA ASN A 365 -3.68 14.39 5.57
C ASN A 365 -4.85 15.04 4.81
N ALA A 366 -5.89 15.52 5.49
CA ALA A 366 -7.00 16.22 4.84
C ALA A 366 -6.50 17.46 4.06
N TRP A 367 -5.59 18.24 4.65
CA TRP A 367 -4.98 19.38 3.99
C TRP A 367 -4.14 18.97 2.76
N ILE A 368 -3.32 17.92 2.87
CA ILE A 368 -2.53 17.36 1.75
C ILE A 368 -3.44 16.93 0.61
N ALA A 369 -4.50 16.18 0.91
CA ALA A 369 -5.47 15.71 -0.08
C ALA A 369 -6.12 16.89 -0.82
N TRP A 370 -6.55 17.92 -0.08
CA TRP A 370 -7.11 19.13 -0.66
C TRP A 370 -6.10 19.86 -1.57
N ARG A 371 -4.88 20.11 -1.09
CA ARG A 371 -3.83 20.80 -1.87
C ARG A 371 -3.50 20.07 -3.16
N LEU A 372 -3.33 18.75 -3.09
CA LEU A 372 -3.04 17.93 -4.26
C LEU A 372 -4.23 17.88 -5.23
N PHE A 373 -5.46 17.81 -4.72
CA PHE A 373 -6.66 17.77 -5.55
C PHE A 373 -6.91 19.11 -6.26
N ASP A 374 -6.68 20.23 -5.58
CA ASP A 374 -6.74 21.56 -6.16
C ASP A 374 -5.67 21.74 -7.26
N ALA A 375 -4.43 21.34 -6.99
CA ALA A 375 -3.36 21.35 -7.99
C ALA A 375 -3.71 20.48 -9.22
N TYR A 376 -4.28 19.29 -8.98
CA TYR A 376 -4.78 18.41 -10.04
C TYR A 376 -5.86 19.10 -10.88
N ARG A 377 -6.88 19.68 -10.24
CA ARG A 377 -7.99 20.35 -10.94
C ARG A 377 -7.51 21.49 -11.82
N ARG A 378 -6.64 22.36 -11.29
CA ARG A 378 -6.07 23.49 -12.05
C ARG A 378 -5.27 23.02 -13.26
N ARG A 379 -4.47 21.95 -13.10
CA ARG A 379 -3.70 21.35 -14.20
C ARG A 379 -4.62 20.85 -15.32
N MET A 380 -5.70 20.14 -14.96
CA MET A 380 -6.65 19.61 -15.95
C MET A 380 -7.45 20.71 -16.67
N GLN A 381 -7.78 21.80 -15.97
CA GLN A 381 -8.42 22.98 -16.59
C GLN A 381 -7.48 23.64 -17.61
N GLY A 382 -6.22 23.89 -17.23
CA GLY A 382 -5.23 24.47 -18.14
C GLY A 382 -4.96 23.61 -19.39
N ASP A 383 -4.85 22.27 -19.23
CA ASP A 383 -4.68 21.35 -20.36
C ASP A 383 -5.89 21.37 -21.31
N SER A 384 -7.10 21.61 -20.79
CA SER A 384 -8.33 21.69 -21.59
C SER A 384 -8.44 23.00 -22.35
N GLU A 385 -8.00 24.12 -21.76
CA GLU A 385 -7.97 25.42 -22.41
C GLU A 385 -6.90 25.49 -23.51
N ALA A 386 -5.73 24.90 -23.30
CA ALA A 386 -4.69 24.80 -24.33
C ALA A 386 -5.18 24.04 -25.56
N LYS A 387 -5.83 22.88 -25.37
CA LYS A 387 -6.42 22.08 -26.46
C LYS A 387 -7.55 22.76 -27.24
N LYS A 388 -8.13 23.84 -26.72
CA LYS A 388 -9.14 24.64 -27.44
C LYS A 388 -8.53 25.78 -28.25
N ARG A 389 -7.28 26.15 -27.97
CA ARG A 389 -6.55 27.23 -28.65
C ARG A 389 -5.72 26.72 -29.83
N ASP A 390 -5.29 25.47 -29.77
CA ASP A 390 -4.71 24.70 -30.88
C ASP A 390 -5.82 24.05 -31.72
#